data_AF-A0A7C0ZSL8-F1
#
_entry.id   AF-A0A7C0ZSL8-F1
#
_cell.length_a   1.000
_cell.length_b   1.000
_cell.length_c   1.000
_cell.angle_alpha   90.00
_cell.angle_beta   90.00
_cell.angle_gamma   90.00
#
_symmetry.space_group_name_H-M   'P 1'
#
loop_
_entity.id
_entity.type
_entity.pdbx_description
1 polymer ?
#
loop_
_entity_poly.entity_id
_entity_poly.type
_entity_poly.pdbx_seq_one_letter_code
_entity_poly.pdbx_strand_id
1 'polypeptide(L)'
;MEITPLAFDSFGARSMATVIETDDLSILIDPGVALGPSRHRLPPHPLEIKRERELWQDINDHAARADVLVVSHYHYDHHNPEEPMLYGDKIL
;
A
#
# COMPACT_ATOMS: atom_id res chain seq x y z
N MET A 1 7.78 16.06 -11.13
CA MET A 1 7.59 14.60 -10.99
C MET A 1 8.39 14.11 -9.81
N GLU A 2 7.71 13.53 -8.83
CA GLU A 2 8.27 12.93 -7.62
C GLU A 2 7.78 11.47 -7.51
N ILE A 3 8.64 10.58 -7.01
CA ILE A 3 8.34 9.15 -6.85
C ILE A 3 8.66 8.79 -5.41
N THR A 4 7.65 8.41 -4.65
CA THR A 4 7.78 8.14 -3.21
C THR A 4 7.33 6.72 -2.88
N PRO A 5 8.26 5.85 -2.43
CA PRO A 5 7.93 4.55 -1.86
C PRO A 5 7.09 4.71 -0.59
N LEU A 6 5.94 4.03 -0.50
CA LEU A 6 5.08 4.04 0.69
C LEU A 6 5.24 2.78 1.52
N ALA A 7 5.19 1.60 0.92
CA ALA A 7 5.29 0.31 1.63
C ALA A 7 6.07 -0.73 0.83
N PHE A 8 7.18 -1.20 1.40
CA PHE A 8 8.12 -2.12 0.77
C PHE A 8 8.71 -3.10 1.78
N ASP A 9 9.36 -4.15 1.29
CA ASP A 9 10.16 -5.10 2.10
C ASP A 9 11.13 -4.38 3.05
N SER A 10 11.84 -3.38 2.55
CA SER A 10 12.80 -2.57 3.33
C SER A 10 12.14 -1.74 4.43
N PHE A 11 10.82 -1.54 4.40
CA PHE A 11 10.07 -0.76 5.39
C PHE A 11 9.40 -1.65 6.46
N GLY A 12 9.66 -2.96 6.41
CA GLY A 12 9.11 -3.94 7.36
C GLY A 12 7.83 -4.61 6.90
N ALA A 13 7.44 -4.46 5.63
CA ALA A 13 6.30 -5.15 5.03
C ALA A 13 6.76 -6.30 4.11
N ARG A 14 5.81 -6.95 3.45
CA ARG A 14 6.02 -7.66 2.19
C ARG A 14 5.03 -7.12 1.18
N SER A 15 5.39 -6.03 0.52
CA SER A 15 4.48 -5.30 -0.36
C SER A 15 5.26 -4.43 -1.33
N MET A 16 4.52 -3.80 -2.23
CA MET A 16 5.01 -2.70 -3.04
C MET A 16 3.85 -1.72 -3.18
N ALA A 17 4.01 -0.51 -2.61
CA ALA A 17 3.08 0.59 -2.81
C ALA A 17 3.88 1.86 -3.11
N THR A 18 3.60 2.51 -4.23
CA THR A 18 4.37 3.67 -4.70
C THR A 18 3.44 4.77 -5.15
N VAL A 19 3.66 5.99 -4.65
CA VAL A 19 3.01 7.19 -5.20
C VAL A 19 3.92 7.87 -6.21
N ILE A 20 3.31 8.33 -7.30
CA ILE A 20 3.94 9.14 -8.34
C ILE A 20 3.14 10.43 -8.44
N GLU A 21 3.79 11.54 -8.14
CA GLU A 21 3.18 12.86 -8.20
C GLU A 21 3.76 13.65 -9.37
N THR A 22 2.87 14.19 -10.19
CA THR A 22 3.20 15.07 -11.31
C THR A 22 2.57 16.45 -11.10
N ASP A 23 2.76 17.37 -12.03
CA ASP A 23 2.22 18.72 -11.90
C ASP A 23 0.68 18.74 -12.07
N ASP A 24 0.10 17.72 -12.71
CA ASP A 24 -1.30 17.63 -13.10
C ASP A 24 -2.07 16.45 -12.53
N LEU A 25 -1.39 15.37 -12.11
CA LEU A 25 -2.05 14.20 -11.50
C LEU A 25 -1.18 13.44 -10.48
N SER A 26 -1.85 12.76 -9.56
CA SER A 26 -1.26 11.85 -8.58
C SER A 26 -1.71 10.39 -8.85
N ILE A 27 -0.74 9.49 -8.97
CA ILE A 27 -0.95 8.05 -9.20
C ILE A 27 -0.47 7.29 -7.98
N LEU A 28 -1.30 6.40 -7.44
CA LEU A 28 -0.87 5.41 -6.46
C LEU A 28 -0.95 4.00 -7.05
N ILE A 29 0.21 3.35 -7.11
CA ILE A 29 0.38 2.00 -7.64
C ILE A 29 0.42 1.02 -6.47
N ASP A 30 -0.37 -0.06 -6.60
CA ASP A 30 -0.48 -1.19 -5.70
C ASP A 30 -0.75 -0.76 -4.25
N PRO A 31 -1.94 -0.20 -3.95
CA PRO A 31 -2.31 0.30 -2.63
C PRO A 31 -2.62 -0.85 -1.66
N GLY A 32 -1.63 -1.71 -1.39
CA GLY A 32 -1.70 -2.84 -0.48
C GLY A 32 -0.49 -2.90 0.45
N VAL A 33 -0.67 -3.53 1.60
CA VAL A 33 0.40 -3.86 2.54
C VAL A 33 0.05 -5.15 3.25
N ALA A 34 1.04 -6.03 3.42
CA ALA A 34 0.86 -7.26 4.17
C ALA A 34 2.16 -7.64 4.90
N LEU A 35 2.03 -8.42 5.96
CA LEU A 35 3.15 -9.11 6.60
C LEU A 35 3.27 -10.57 6.10
N GLY A 36 4.45 -11.16 6.32
CA GLY A 36 4.60 -12.60 6.17
C GLY A 36 3.84 -13.32 7.29
N PRO A 37 2.92 -14.27 7.00
CA PRO A 37 2.06 -14.87 8.02
C PRO A 37 2.85 -15.67 9.07
N SER A 38 4.02 -16.20 8.69
CA SER A 38 4.98 -16.76 9.63
C SER A 38 6.40 -16.59 9.14
N ARG A 39 7.30 -16.21 10.04
CA ARG A 39 8.76 -16.24 9.83
C ARG A 39 9.39 -17.09 10.92
N HIS A 40 10.22 -18.06 10.54
CA HIS A 40 10.83 -19.02 11.46
C HIS A 40 9.81 -19.76 12.36
N ARG A 41 8.60 -20.03 11.85
CA ARG A 41 7.47 -20.65 12.60
C ARG A 41 6.94 -19.80 13.75
N LEU A 42 7.27 -18.51 13.76
CA LEU A 42 6.71 -17.52 14.68
C LEU A 42 5.67 -16.67 13.92
N PRO A 43 4.60 -16.20 14.59
CA PRO A 43 3.72 -15.18 14.03
C PRO A 43 4.46 -13.84 13.93
N PRO A 44 3.90 -12.85 13.21
CA PRO A 44 4.44 -11.50 13.20
C PRO A 44 4.59 -10.95 14.62
N HIS A 45 5.72 -10.30 14.88
CA HIS A 45 5.96 -9.61 16.13
C HIS A 45 4.99 -8.43 16.28
N PRO A 46 4.56 -8.05 17.49
CA PRO A 46 3.67 -6.89 17.69
C PRO A 46 4.18 -5.58 17.05
N LEU A 47 5.50 -5.41 16.95
CA LEU A 47 6.11 -4.26 16.26
C LEU A 47 5.92 -4.32 14.74
N GLU A 48 5.94 -5.50 14.12
CA GLU A 48 5.66 -5.67 12.69
C GLU A 48 4.20 -5.33 12.41
N ILE A 49 3.26 -5.82 13.25
CA ILE A 49 1.83 -5.50 13.14
C ILE A 49 1.58 -3.99 13.30
N LYS A 50 2.28 -3.35 14.25
CA LYS A 50 2.21 -1.89 14.40
C LYS A 50 2.71 -1.20 13.13
N ARG A 51 3.83 -1.65 12.57
CA ARG A 51 4.42 -1.08 11.36
C ARG A 51 3.52 -1.23 10.14
N GLU A 52 2.89 -2.40 9.96
CA GLU A 52 1.90 -2.64 8.90
C GLU A 52 0.74 -1.64 8.98
N ARG A 53 0.22 -1.37 10.19
CA ARG A 53 -0.84 -0.37 10.38
C ARG A 53 -0.40 1.06 10.04
N GLU A 54 0.82 1.44 10.39
CA GLU A 54 1.39 2.74 10.02
C GLU A 54 1.49 2.88 8.50
N LEU A 55 2.03 1.85 7.83
CA LEU A 55 2.14 1.82 6.37
C LEU A 55 0.77 1.83 5.69
N TRP A 56 -0.20 1.10 6.23
CA TRP A 56 -1.58 1.11 5.74
C TRP A 56 -2.22 2.51 5.88
N GLN A 57 -1.97 3.21 6.97
CA GLN A 57 -2.44 4.59 7.14
C GLN A 57 -1.81 5.51 6.09
N ASP A 58 -0.49 5.41 5.86
CA ASP A 58 0.20 6.19 4.84
C ASP A 58 -0.37 5.92 3.44
N ILE A 59 -0.64 4.65 3.10
CA ILE A 59 -1.29 4.27 1.83
C ILE A 59 -2.67 4.90 1.71
N ASN A 60 -3.52 4.81 2.74
CA ASN A 60 -4.87 5.39 2.71
C ASN A 60 -4.84 6.91 2.53
N ASP A 61 -3.96 7.59 3.24
CA ASP A 61 -3.84 9.05 3.17
C ASP A 61 -3.45 9.49 1.75
N HIS A 62 -2.57 8.75 1.06
CA HIS A 62 -2.22 9.01 -0.33
C HIS A 62 -3.32 8.58 -1.30
N ALA A 63 -3.97 7.44 -1.07
CA ALA A 63 -5.08 6.96 -1.90
C ALA A 63 -6.25 7.95 -1.89
N ALA A 64 -6.56 8.57 -0.75
CA ALA A 64 -7.59 9.58 -0.63
C ALA A 64 -7.33 10.78 -1.57
N ARG A 65 -6.07 11.15 -1.75
CA ARG A 65 -5.63 12.30 -2.57
C ARG A 65 -5.27 11.94 -4.01
N ALA A 66 -5.01 10.66 -4.30
CA ALA A 66 -4.66 10.19 -5.64
C ALA A 66 -5.83 10.34 -6.62
N ASP A 67 -5.51 10.66 -7.87
CA ASP A 67 -6.47 10.71 -8.98
C ASP A 67 -6.64 9.33 -9.63
N VAL A 68 -5.53 8.59 -9.71
CA VAL A 68 -5.45 7.28 -10.35
C VAL A 68 -4.97 6.24 -9.33
N LEU A 69 -5.65 5.10 -9.26
CA LEU A 69 -5.14 3.91 -8.58
C LEU A 69 -4.84 2.81 -9.59
N VAL A 70 -3.66 2.19 -9.47
CA VAL A 70 -3.26 1.08 -10.34
C VAL A 70 -3.09 -0.17 -9.48
N VAL A 71 -3.66 -1.29 -9.91
CA VAL A 71 -3.38 -2.61 -9.33
C VAL A 71 -2.72 -3.46 -10.41
N SER A 72 -1.45 -3.81 -10.20
CA SER A 72 -0.64 -4.57 -11.14
C SER A 72 -1.09 -6.04 -11.24
N HIS A 73 -1.45 -6.64 -10.10
CA HIS A 73 -1.98 -7.99 -9.99
C HIS A 73 -2.67 -8.22 -8.63
N TYR A 74 -3.36 -9.35 -8.47
CA TYR A 74 -4.33 -9.57 -7.38
C TYR A 74 -3.80 -10.32 -6.15
N HIS A 75 -2.52 -10.18 -5.79
CA HIS A 75 -2.06 -10.62 -4.47
C HIS A 75 -2.37 -9.55 -3.40
N TYR A 76 -2.69 -9.98 -2.18
CA TYR A 76 -3.21 -9.08 -1.13
C TYR A 76 -2.19 -8.09 -0.56
N ASP A 77 -0.93 -8.24 -0.91
CA ASP A 77 0.11 -7.24 -0.66
C ASP A 77 0.11 -6.08 -1.67
N HIS A 78 -0.72 -6.14 -2.71
CA HIS A 78 -0.89 -5.11 -3.74
C HIS A 78 -2.29 -4.49 -3.77
N HIS A 79 -3.29 -5.15 -3.16
CA HIS A 79 -4.63 -4.62 -2.98
C HIS A 79 -5.27 -5.17 -1.71
N ASN A 80 -6.14 -4.38 -1.07
CA ASN A 80 -6.92 -4.83 0.08
C ASN A 80 -8.39 -5.09 -0.32
N PRO A 81 -8.83 -6.36 -0.37
CA PRO A 81 -10.21 -6.71 -0.75
C PRO A 81 -11.25 -6.32 0.30
N GLU A 82 -10.84 -6.03 1.54
CA GLU A 82 -11.73 -5.58 2.61
C GLU A 82 -12.05 -4.07 2.51
N GLU A 83 -11.33 -3.34 1.65
CA GLU A 83 -11.39 -1.88 1.53
C GLU A 83 -11.76 -1.43 0.09
N PRO A 84 -12.87 -1.93 -0.48
CA PRO A 84 -13.25 -1.63 -1.87
C PRO A 84 -13.56 -0.14 -2.10
N MET A 85 -13.93 0.58 -1.04
CA MET A 85 -14.24 2.00 -1.10
C MET A 85 -13.00 2.87 -1.38
N LEU A 86 -11.79 2.33 -1.20
CA LEU A 86 -10.54 3.00 -1.54
C LEU A 86 -10.47 3.43 -3.01
N TYR A 87 -11.10 2.64 -3.88
CA TYR A 87 -11.18 2.84 -5.32
C TYR A 87 -12.37 3.71 -5.75
N GLY A 88 -13.18 4.16 -4.80
CA GLY A 88 -14.29 5.06 -5.05
C GLY A 88 -13.81 6.40 -5.62
N ASP A 89 -14.47 6.86 -6.68
CA ASP A 89 -14.18 8.14 -7.35
C ASP A 89 -12.76 8.24 -7.96
N LYS A 90 -12.06 7.10 -8.14
CA LYS A 90 -10.74 7.03 -8.77
C LYS A 90 -10.83 6.63 -10.24
N ILE A 91 -9.85 7.06 -11.02
CA ILE A 91 -9.57 6.47 -12.33
C ILE A 91 -8.80 5.17 -12.08
N LEU A 92 -9.24 4.07 -12.68
CA LEU A 92 -8.68 2.72 -12.52
C LEU A 92 -8.04 2.22 -13.81
#